data_AF-A0A367ZGK3-F1
#
_entry.id   AF-A0A367ZGK3-F1
#
_cell.length_a   1.000
_cell.length_b   1.000
_cell.length_c   1.000
_cell.angle_alpha   90.00
_cell.angle_beta   90.00
_cell.angle_gamma   90.00
#
_symmetry.space_group_name_H-M   'P 1'
#
loop_
_entity.id
_entity.type
_entity.pdbx_description
1 polymer ?
#
loop_
_entity_poly.entity_id
_entity_poly.type
_entity_poly.pdbx_seq_one_letter_code
_entity_poly.pdbx_strand_id
1 'polypeptide(L)'
;MKLISYILLLAFGILLIFATSELPSRGHPENPINRDTSIAGTPGAAAHYIRNAEKETATPNMVTAILADYRGYDTLGETTVIFCAGIVVFLILRKQKDGSKI
;
A
#
# COMPACT_ATOMS: atom_id res chain seq x y z
N MET A 1 9.11 31.05 10.07
CA MET A 1 8.33 29.79 9.96
C MET A 1 8.55 29.08 8.62
N LYS A 2 8.28 29.71 7.46
CA LYS A 2 8.49 29.06 6.14
C LYS A 2 9.93 28.59 5.88
N LEU A 3 10.93 29.37 6.31
CA LEU A 3 12.34 28.99 6.19
C LEU A 3 12.67 27.69 6.94
N ILE A 4 12.11 27.51 8.13
CA ILE A 4 12.24 26.27 8.92
C ILE A 4 11.61 25.11 8.16
N SER A 5 10.41 25.30 7.59
CA SER A 5 9.74 24.29 6.75
C SER A 5 10.58 23.88 5.54
N TYR A 6 11.23 24.84 4.86
CA TYR A 6 12.10 24.52 3.72
C TYR A 6 13.37 23.78 4.14
N ILE A 7 13.98 24.16 5.26
CA ILE A 7 15.14 23.44 5.81
C ILE A 7 14.75 22.00 6.16
N LEU A 8 13.59 21.80 6.80
CA LEU A 8 13.08 20.46 7.13
C LEU A 8 12.78 19.65 5.87
N LEU A 9 12.17 20.25 4.85
CA LEU A 9 11.89 19.59 3.58
C LEU A 9 13.19 19.15 2.89
N LEU A 10 14.20 20.03 2.88
CA LEU A 10 15.51 19.73 2.30
C LEU A 10 16.19 18.59 3.06
N ALA A 11 16.22 18.66 4.38
CA ALA A 11 16.81 17.63 5.23
C ALA A 11 16.11 16.27 5.03
N PHE A 12 14.77 16.25 4.96
CA PHE A 12 14.00 15.04 4.68
C PHE A 12 14.26 14.50 3.27
N GLY A 13 14.36 15.37 2.26
CA GLY A 13 14.71 14.98 0.90
C GLY A 13 16.12 14.35 0.82
N ILE A 14 17.11 14.93 1.50
CA ILE A 14 18.46 14.37 1.58
C ILE A 14 18.43 13.00 2.27
N LEU A 15 17.67 12.86 3.36
CA LEU A 15 17.49 11.59 4.06
C LEU A 15 16.89 10.52 3.14
N LEU A 16 15.86 10.86 2.36
CA LEU A 16 15.26 9.94 1.40
C LEU A 16 16.26 9.53 0.31
N ILE A 17 17.03 10.46 -0.24
CA ILE A 17 18.07 10.16 -1.23
C ILE A 17 19.11 9.21 -0.64
N PHE A 18 19.59 9.48 0.58
CA PHE A 18 20.52 8.61 1.28
C PHE A 18 19.95 7.20 1.46
N ALA A 19 18.71 7.06 1.94
CA ALA A 19 18.05 5.76 2.10
C ALA A 19 17.89 5.02 0.75
N THR A 20 17.59 5.72 -0.35
CA THR A 20 17.48 5.09 -1.67
C THR A 20 18.81 4.58 -2.22
N SER A 21 19.93 5.15 -1.78
CA SER A 21 21.26 4.72 -2.21
C SER A 21 21.67 3.34 -1.66
N GLU A 22 21.02 2.89 -0.58
CA GLU A 22 21.23 1.58 0.04
C GLU A 22 20.30 0.48 -0.53
N LEU A 23 19.43 0.79 -1.49
CA LEU A 23 18.54 -0.21 -2.08
C LEU A 23 19.34 -1.25 -2.90
N PRO A 24 18.93 -2.52 -2.89
CA PRO A 24 19.54 -3.56 -3.71
C PRO A 24 19.58 -3.19 -5.20
N SER A 25 20.60 -3.67 -5.91
CA SER A 25 20.75 -3.41 -7.35
C SER A 25 19.58 -4.01 -8.14
N ARG A 26 19.06 -3.27 -9.13
CA ARG A 26 17.88 -3.72 -9.87
C ARG A 26 18.18 -4.98 -10.69
N GLY A 27 17.27 -5.94 -10.66
CA GLY A 27 17.34 -7.15 -11.50
C GLY A 27 18.41 -8.17 -11.09
N HIS A 28 19.10 -7.97 -9.97
CA HIS A 28 20.12 -8.92 -9.54
C HIS A 28 19.48 -10.22 -8.99
N PRO A 29 19.88 -11.41 -9.46
CA PRO A 29 19.27 -12.68 -9.03
C PRO A 29 19.34 -12.91 -7.53
N GLU A 30 20.42 -12.44 -6.90
CA GLU A 30 20.69 -12.65 -5.47
C GLU A 30 19.97 -11.68 -4.54
N ASN A 31 19.13 -10.80 -5.08
CA ASN A 31 18.35 -9.86 -4.28
C ASN A 31 17.43 -10.60 -3.30
N PRO A 32 17.25 -10.09 -2.07
CA PRO A 32 16.42 -10.73 -1.06
C PRO A 32 15.00 -11.07 -1.53
N ILE A 33 14.41 -10.25 -2.42
CA ILE A 33 13.05 -10.45 -2.92
C ILE A 33 12.92 -11.62 -3.92
N ASN A 34 14.02 -12.04 -4.53
CA ASN A 34 14.05 -13.12 -5.53
C ASN A 34 14.36 -14.49 -4.89
N ARG A 35 14.77 -14.53 -3.62
CA ARG A 35 15.14 -15.77 -2.93
C ARG A 35 13.91 -16.59 -2.57
N ASP A 36 14.05 -17.92 -2.61
CA ASP A 36 12.99 -18.84 -2.21
C ASP A 36 12.69 -18.82 -0.72
N THR A 37 13.64 -18.39 0.10
CA THR A 37 13.50 -18.27 1.56
C THR A 37 13.74 -16.84 2.01
N SER A 38 12.85 -16.35 2.86
CA SER A 38 12.94 -15.06 3.51
C SER A 38 13.99 -15.05 4.62
N ILE A 39 14.32 -13.87 5.13
CA ILE A 39 15.24 -13.68 6.27
C ILE A 39 14.69 -14.36 7.54
N ALA A 40 13.36 -14.53 7.64
CA ALA A 40 12.69 -15.20 8.76
C ALA A 40 12.66 -16.73 8.64
N GLY A 41 13.31 -17.32 7.62
CA GLY A 41 13.29 -18.76 7.37
C GLY A 41 11.97 -19.29 6.80
N THR A 42 11.06 -18.41 6.41
CA THR A 42 9.79 -18.75 5.74
C THR A 42 9.95 -18.71 4.22
N PRO A 43 9.03 -19.29 3.43
CA PRO A 43 9.04 -19.10 1.98
C PRO A 43 9.01 -17.61 1.60
N GLY A 44 9.84 -17.21 0.64
CA GLY A 44 9.86 -15.88 0.08
C GLY A 44 8.53 -15.58 -0.62
N ALA A 45 7.86 -14.50 -0.23
CA ALA A 45 6.50 -14.19 -0.67
C ALA A 45 6.37 -14.15 -2.21
N ALA A 46 7.27 -13.45 -2.90
CA ALA A 46 7.24 -13.33 -4.35
C ALA A 46 7.37 -14.70 -5.05
N ALA A 47 8.37 -15.49 -4.64
CA ALA A 47 8.60 -16.82 -5.20
C ALA A 47 7.44 -17.80 -4.89
N HIS A 48 6.82 -17.66 -3.71
CA HIS A 48 5.64 -18.43 -3.32
C HIS A 48 4.41 -18.07 -4.16
N TYR A 49 4.09 -16.78 -4.32
CA TYR A 49 2.94 -16.34 -5.12
C TYR A 49 3.07 -16.77 -6.58
N ILE A 50 4.25 -16.63 -7.19
CA ILE A 50 4.47 -17.02 -8.60
C ILE A 50 4.19 -18.51 -8.83
N ARG A 51 4.52 -19.37 -7.85
CA ARG A 51 4.39 -20.82 -8.00
C ARG A 51 3.03 -21.38 -7.57
N ASN A 52 2.35 -20.72 -6.63
CA ASN A 52 1.18 -21.31 -5.97
C ASN A 52 -0.10 -20.49 -6.07
N ALA A 53 -0.06 -19.19 -6.44
CA ALA A 53 -1.23 -18.32 -6.36
C ALA A 53 -2.45 -18.87 -7.11
N GLU A 54 -2.29 -19.32 -8.36
CA GLU A 54 -3.40 -19.87 -9.14
C GLU A 54 -3.97 -21.15 -8.49
N LYS A 55 -3.12 -22.02 -7.94
CA LYS A 55 -3.55 -23.25 -7.26
C LYS A 55 -4.30 -22.98 -5.96
N GLU A 56 -3.85 -21.99 -5.20
CA GLU A 56 -4.39 -21.69 -3.86
C GLU A 56 -5.64 -20.82 -3.92
N THR A 57 -5.76 -19.96 -4.95
CA THR A 57 -6.84 -18.97 -5.07
C THR A 57 -7.83 -19.24 -6.20
N ALA A 58 -7.55 -20.25 -7.05
CA ALA A 58 -8.29 -20.52 -8.29
C ALA A 58 -8.42 -19.30 -9.22
N THR A 59 -7.53 -18.30 -9.07
CA THR A 59 -7.53 -17.06 -9.83
C THR A 59 -6.28 -16.99 -10.71
N PRO A 60 -6.41 -16.92 -12.04
CA PRO A 60 -5.24 -16.90 -12.94
C PRO A 60 -4.50 -15.55 -12.92
N ASN A 61 -5.15 -14.48 -12.45
CA ASN A 61 -4.51 -13.18 -12.32
C ASN A 61 -3.76 -13.08 -10.98
N MET A 62 -2.44 -13.17 -11.03
CA MET A 62 -1.59 -13.11 -9.84
C MET A 62 -1.75 -11.80 -9.04
N VAL A 63 -1.98 -10.66 -9.70
CA VAL A 63 -2.16 -9.38 -8.98
C VAL A 63 -3.47 -9.40 -8.19
N THR A 64 -4.56 -9.85 -8.82
CA THR A 64 -5.86 -9.98 -8.15
C THR A 64 -5.80 -10.98 -7.00
N ALA A 65 -5.17 -12.15 -7.21
CA ALA A 65 -4.97 -13.15 -6.17
C ALA A 65 -4.18 -12.60 -4.97
N ILE A 66 -3.12 -11.81 -5.22
CA ILE A 66 -2.35 -11.19 -4.14
C ILE A 66 -3.17 -10.15 -3.39
N LEU A 67 -3.88 -9.25 -4.07
CA LEU A 67 -4.64 -8.18 -3.42
C LEU A 67 -5.87 -8.68 -2.68
N ALA A 68 -6.62 -9.63 -3.26
CA ALA A 68 -7.88 -10.10 -2.70
C ALA A 68 -7.71 -11.25 -1.70
N ASP A 69 -6.86 -12.24 -2.00
CA ASP A 69 -6.75 -13.46 -1.19
C ASP A 69 -5.59 -13.39 -0.21
N TYR A 70 -4.35 -13.18 -0.67
CA TYR A 70 -3.18 -13.16 0.23
C TYR A 70 -3.10 -11.90 1.10
N ARG A 71 -3.40 -10.74 0.54
CA ARG A 71 -3.33 -9.42 1.19
C ARG A 71 -4.71 -8.75 1.26
N GLY A 72 -5.77 -9.54 1.33
CA GLY A 72 -7.15 -9.07 1.42
C GLY A 72 -7.41 -8.10 2.57
N TYR A 73 -6.68 -8.23 3.69
CA TYR A 73 -6.79 -7.29 4.81
C TYR A 73 -6.33 -5.87 4.46
N ASP A 74 -5.28 -5.70 3.64
CA ASP A 74 -4.83 -4.38 3.20
C ASP A 74 -5.91 -3.72 2.32
N THR A 75 -6.49 -4.47 1.38
CA THR A 75 -7.59 -4.01 0.51
C THR A 75 -8.90 -3.80 1.27
N LEU A 76 -9.20 -4.58 2.33
CA LEU A 76 -10.31 -4.30 3.23
C LEU A 76 -10.11 -2.94 3.93
N GLY A 77 -8.87 -2.64 4.34
CA GLY A 77 -8.49 -1.32 4.85
C GLY A 77 -8.73 -0.21 3.82
N GLU A 78 -8.26 -0.39 2.58
CA GLU A 78 -8.45 0.57 1.48
C GLU A 78 -9.94 0.85 1.23
N THR A 79 -10.76 -0.20 1.10
CA THR A 79 -12.21 -0.07 0.89
C THR A 79 -12.90 0.63 2.07
N THR A 80 -12.48 0.35 3.30
CA THR A 80 -12.99 1.03 4.51
C THR A 80 -12.66 2.52 4.48
N VAL A 81 -11.42 2.90 4.12
CA VAL A 81 -11.01 4.31 4.02
C VAL A 81 -11.84 5.05 2.97
N ILE A 82 -12.02 4.47 1.79
CA ILE A 82 -12.82 5.07 0.71
C ILE A 82 -14.30 5.18 1.09
N PHE A 83 -14.85 4.15 1.76
CA PHE A 83 -16.22 4.18 2.26
C PHE A 83 -16.43 5.31 3.28
N CYS A 84 -15.54 5.44 4.26
CA CYS A 84 -15.56 6.53 5.23
C CYS A 84 -15.46 7.90 4.55
N ALA A 85 -14.55 8.07 3.58
CA ALA A 85 -14.44 9.30 2.81
C ALA A 85 -15.75 9.62 2.05
N GLY A 86 -16.38 8.61 1.46
CA GLY A 86 -17.69 8.75 0.81
C GLY A 86 -18.80 9.20 1.76
N ILE A 87 -18.86 8.62 2.97
CA ILE A 87 -19.79 9.07 4.02
C ILE A 87 -19.53 10.51 4.41
N VAL A 88 -18.27 10.90 4.64
CA VAL A 88 -17.90 12.27 5.02
C VAL A 88 -18.37 13.26 3.95
N VAL A 89 -18.09 12.99 2.68
CA VAL A 89 -18.53 13.84 1.56
C VAL A 89 -20.05 13.92 1.51
N PHE A 90 -20.74 12.78 1.63
CA PHE A 90 -22.20 12.73 1.65
C PHE A 90 -22.79 13.59 2.77
N LEU A 91 -22.25 13.50 3.99
CA LEU A 91 -22.73 14.26 5.14
C LEU A 91 -22.49 15.77 4.98
N ILE A 92 -21.35 16.18 4.41
CA ILE A 92 -21.04 17.59 4.13
C ILE A 92 -21.99 18.17 3.07
N LEU A 93 -22.29 17.41 2.02
CA LEU A 93 -23.13 17.87 0.91
C LEU A 93 -24.64 17.72 1.17
N ARG A 94 -25.02 16.98 2.22
CA ARG A 94 -26.42 16.79 2.59
C ARG A 94 -27.02 18.13 3.05
N LYS A 95 -27.85 18.73 2.18
CA LYS A 95 -28.64 19.91 2.51
C LYS A 95 -29.60 19.61 3.67
N GLN A 96 -29.40 20.25 4.81
CA GLN A 96 -30.44 20.31 5.84
C GLN A 96 -31.60 21.15 5.30
N LYS A 97 -32.82 20.61 5.37
CA LYS A 97 -34.02 21.43 5.22
C LYS A 97 -34.03 22.35 6.44
N ASP A 98 -33.64 23.61 6.26
CA ASP A 98 -33.88 24.63 7.27
C ASP A 98 -35.38 24.59 7.55
N GLY A 99 -35.73 24.29 8.80
CA GLY A 99 -37.10 24.31 9.25
C GLY A 99 -37.60 25.73 9.06
N SER A 100 -38.36 25.97 8.00
CA SER A 100 -39.11 27.20 7.85
C SER A 100 -39.96 27.32 9.10
N LYS A 101 -39.55 28.24 9.99
CA LYS A 101 -40.40 28.71 11.07
C LYS A 101 -41.62 29.33 10.39
N ILE A 102 -42.71 28.58 10.37
CA ILE A 102 -44.07 29.10 10.27
C ILE A 102 -44.41 29.62 11.67
#